data_AF-A0A956U259-F1
#
_entry.id   AF-A0A956U259-F1
#
_cell.length_a   1.000
_cell.length_b   1.000
_cell.length_c   1.000
_cell.angle_alpha   90.00
_cell.angle_beta   90.00
_cell.angle_gamma   90.00
#
_symmetry.space_group_name_H-M   'P 1'
#
loop_
_entity.id
_entity.type
_entity.pdbx_description
1 polymer ?
#
loop_
_entity_poly.entity_id
_entity_poly.type
_entity_poly.pdbx_seq_one_letter_code
_entity_poly.pdbx_strand_id
1 'polypeptide(L)'
;TLLLQKAFSAPFWRSFFFVWVIVGSMWYLGKGPGFTAVILSTLAVDYYFTPPAGEFSQDLRNLPFVVVFFIFALVSGWISSRLKERERALSQARDELETRVQERTKELEKSNTLLLTEIEERRRAEKVLREQTELLHLTHDSIFVRDGAGIITYWNRGAEELYGWKNEEAIGKTAHELLGTVFPEPLEKIMSRLIVNGRWDGELVHTRRDGSQVIVSSRWAVQRGDDGQPVAILETNNDITEQKRAEDDIRKLNEELEMRVIKRTNELGEVNKELEAFAYSVSHDLRAPLRHLAGYAELLQKSASSNLDEKSTRYVAMILESAKRMGDLIDDLLAFSRTSRAEIKKSRVSLEELVDEVLGDVKR
;
A
#
# COMPACT_ATOMS: atom_id res chain seq x y z
N THR A 1 -35.11 -98.23 -38.05
CA THR A 1 -35.00 -99.42 -38.93
C THR A 1 -33.97 -100.38 -38.37
N LEU A 2 -34.44 -101.50 -37.81
CA LEU A 2 -33.79 -102.72 -37.25
C LEU A 2 -32.47 -102.63 -36.44
N LEU A 3 -31.48 -101.80 -36.80
CA LEU A 3 -30.23 -101.61 -36.03
C LEU A 3 -30.46 -100.80 -34.76
N LEU A 4 -31.33 -99.78 -34.81
CA LEU A 4 -31.72 -99.00 -33.63
C LEU A 4 -32.50 -99.84 -32.59
N GLN A 5 -33.21 -100.87 -33.03
CA GLN A 5 -34.01 -101.71 -32.14
C GLN A 5 -33.14 -102.67 -31.31
N LYS A 6 -31.98 -103.07 -31.84
CA LYS A 6 -30.99 -103.91 -31.15
C LYS A 6 -30.03 -103.10 -30.25
N ALA A 7 -29.69 -101.88 -30.65
CA ALA A 7 -28.92 -100.97 -29.80
C ALA A 7 -29.73 -100.56 -28.55
N PHE A 8 -31.05 -100.40 -28.70
CA PHE A 8 -31.96 -100.09 -27.60
C PHE A 8 -32.50 -101.33 -26.85
N SER A 9 -32.14 -102.58 -27.21
CA SER A 9 -32.60 -103.76 -26.46
C SER A 9 -31.68 -104.12 -25.28
N ALA A 10 -30.50 -103.52 -25.20
CA ALA A 10 -29.62 -103.67 -24.05
C ALA A 10 -30.05 -102.71 -22.92
N PRO A 11 -30.31 -103.19 -21.69
CA PRO A 11 -30.73 -102.35 -20.57
C PRO A 11 -29.81 -101.13 -20.34
N PHE A 12 -28.51 -101.30 -20.59
CA PHE A 12 -27.49 -100.28 -20.42
C PHE A 12 -27.66 -99.04 -21.32
N TRP A 13 -27.93 -99.23 -22.61
CA TRP A 13 -28.01 -98.13 -23.58
C TRP A 13 -29.31 -97.32 -23.46
N ARG A 14 -30.40 -97.96 -23.03
CA ARG A 14 -31.65 -97.27 -22.67
C ARG A 14 -31.43 -96.28 -21.53
N SER A 15 -30.78 -96.72 -20.46
CA SER A 15 -30.52 -95.88 -19.29
C SER A 15 -29.54 -94.74 -19.59
N PHE A 16 -28.49 -95.00 -20.37
CA PHE A 16 -27.46 -93.98 -20.65
C PHE A 16 -27.98 -92.81 -21.50
N PHE A 17 -28.74 -93.08 -22.56
CA PHE A 17 -29.31 -92.03 -23.41
C PHE A 17 -30.33 -91.16 -22.66
N PHE A 18 -31.09 -91.80 -21.77
CA PHE A 18 -32.12 -91.15 -20.95
C PHE A 18 -31.51 -90.16 -19.95
N VAL A 19 -30.40 -90.52 -19.30
CA VAL A 19 -29.68 -89.64 -18.38
C VAL A 19 -29.23 -88.35 -19.09
N TRP A 20 -28.74 -88.43 -20.33
CA TRP A 20 -28.29 -87.24 -21.07
C TRP A 20 -29.44 -86.32 -21.54
N VAL A 21 -30.57 -86.89 -21.96
CA VAL A 21 -31.78 -86.10 -22.29
C VAL A 21 -32.30 -85.37 -21.05
N ILE A 22 -32.20 -85.98 -19.87
CA ILE A 22 -32.61 -85.40 -18.59
C ILE A 22 -31.65 -84.31 -18.11
N VAL A 23 -30.34 -84.51 -18.27
CA VAL A 23 -29.34 -83.46 -17.99
C VAL A 23 -29.62 -82.24 -18.87
N GLY A 24 -29.93 -82.43 -20.15
CA GLY A 24 -30.32 -81.35 -21.06
C GLY A 24 -31.61 -80.65 -20.65
N SER A 25 -32.66 -81.41 -20.27
CA SER A 25 -33.97 -80.83 -19.92
C SER A 25 -33.96 -80.11 -18.56
N MET A 26 -33.23 -80.63 -17.56
CA MET A 26 -33.04 -79.95 -16.27
C MET A 26 -32.17 -78.69 -16.40
N TRP A 27 -31.19 -78.70 -17.30
CA TRP A 27 -30.36 -77.53 -17.56
C TRP A 27 -31.15 -76.39 -18.23
N TYR A 28 -32.13 -76.72 -19.08
CA TYR A 28 -32.87 -75.74 -19.86
C TYR A 28 -34.22 -75.28 -19.24
N LEU A 29 -34.96 -76.15 -18.53
CA LEU A 29 -36.33 -75.83 -18.04
C LEU A 29 -36.45 -75.57 -16.51
N GLY A 30 -35.41 -75.81 -15.71
CA GLY A 30 -35.42 -75.57 -14.26
C GLY A 30 -36.13 -76.65 -13.42
N LYS A 31 -36.10 -76.47 -12.08
CA LYS A 31 -36.39 -77.52 -11.06
C LYS A 31 -37.78 -78.17 -11.17
N GLY A 32 -38.82 -77.42 -11.50
CA GLY A 32 -40.20 -77.93 -11.58
C GLY A 32 -40.45 -78.75 -12.84
N PRO A 33 -40.33 -78.16 -14.04
CA PRO A 33 -40.59 -78.86 -15.30
C PRO A 33 -39.61 -80.01 -15.56
N GLY A 34 -38.36 -79.92 -15.10
CA GLY A 34 -37.38 -80.99 -15.23
C GLY A 34 -37.75 -82.24 -14.42
N PHE A 35 -38.27 -82.06 -13.20
CA PHE A 35 -38.69 -83.17 -12.35
C PHE A 35 -39.99 -83.82 -12.86
N THR A 36 -40.94 -83.01 -13.34
CA THR A 36 -42.17 -83.52 -13.95
C THR A 36 -41.90 -84.24 -15.26
N ALA A 37 -40.98 -83.75 -16.10
CA ALA A 37 -40.55 -84.43 -17.32
C ALA A 37 -39.94 -85.81 -17.02
N VAL A 38 -39.18 -85.94 -15.93
CA VAL A 38 -38.60 -87.22 -15.49
C VAL A 38 -39.67 -88.21 -15.04
N ILE A 39 -40.63 -87.78 -14.20
CA ILE A 39 -41.73 -88.62 -13.75
C ILE A 39 -42.59 -89.07 -14.94
N LEU A 40 -42.96 -88.13 -15.82
CA LEU A 40 -43.75 -88.45 -17.01
C LEU A 40 -43.01 -89.37 -17.97
N SER A 41 -41.71 -89.17 -18.18
CA SER A 41 -40.94 -90.01 -19.08
C SER A 41 -40.74 -91.42 -18.53
N THR A 42 -40.60 -91.56 -17.20
CA THR A 42 -40.54 -92.87 -16.52
C THR A 42 -41.88 -93.61 -16.63
N LEU A 43 -43.00 -92.92 -16.38
CA LEU A 43 -44.35 -93.46 -16.55
C LEU A 43 -44.67 -93.82 -18.02
N ALA A 44 -44.21 -93.01 -18.98
CA ALA A 44 -44.44 -93.26 -20.40
C ALA A 44 -43.68 -94.47 -20.93
N VAL A 45 -42.49 -94.78 -20.37
CA VAL A 45 -41.71 -95.96 -20.73
C VAL A 45 -42.39 -97.25 -20.24
N ASP A 46 -42.92 -97.26 -19.01
CA ASP A 46 -43.73 -98.38 -18.49
C ASP A 46 -45.04 -98.54 -19.26
N TYR A 47 -45.61 -97.45 -19.77
CA TYR A 47 -46.85 -97.50 -20.55
C TYR A 47 -46.67 -98.04 -21.99
N TYR A 48 -45.55 -97.74 -22.66
CA TYR A 48 -45.38 -98.07 -24.09
C TYR A 48 -44.57 -99.36 -24.37
N PHE A 49 -43.81 -99.92 -23.43
CA PHE A 49 -42.89 -101.04 -23.70
C PHE A 49 -43.17 -102.37 -22.97
N THR A 50 -44.34 -102.53 -22.33
CA THR A 50 -44.76 -103.77 -21.63
C THR A 50 -46.23 -104.14 -21.91
N PRO A 51 -46.62 -105.44 -22.07
CA PRO A 51 -48.01 -105.85 -22.25
C PRO A 51 -48.84 -105.67 -20.97
N PRO A 52 -50.18 -105.52 -21.03
CA PRO A 52 -50.99 -105.26 -19.85
C PRO A 52 -51.25 -106.56 -19.10
N ALA A 53 -50.59 -106.74 -17.96
CA ALA A 53 -50.98 -107.73 -16.95
C ALA A 53 -50.80 -107.08 -15.57
N GLY A 54 -51.86 -107.10 -14.78
CA GLY A 54 -51.98 -106.40 -13.51
C GLY A 54 -51.22 -107.07 -12.38
N GLU A 55 -49.90 -107.06 -12.44
CA GLU A 55 -49.04 -107.39 -11.31
C GLU A 55 -47.89 -106.39 -11.26
N PHE A 56 -48.01 -105.40 -10.35
CA PHE A 56 -46.86 -104.66 -9.84
C PHE A 56 -45.98 -105.64 -9.04
N SER A 57 -45.27 -106.54 -9.73
CA SER A 57 -44.17 -107.27 -9.14
C SER A 57 -42.96 -106.34 -9.12
N GLN A 58 -42.59 -105.87 -7.93
CA GLN A 58 -41.39 -105.08 -7.74
C GLN A 58 -40.17 -105.95 -8.10
N ASP A 59 -39.67 -105.85 -9.34
CA ASP A 59 -38.42 -106.51 -9.73
C ASP A 59 -37.24 -105.79 -9.04
N LEU A 60 -36.82 -106.32 -7.89
CA LEU A 60 -35.71 -105.82 -7.08
C LEU A 60 -34.38 -105.69 -7.85
N ARG A 61 -34.26 -106.29 -9.05
CA ARG A 61 -33.07 -106.18 -9.90
C ARG A 61 -32.84 -104.79 -10.49
N ASN A 62 -33.85 -103.93 -10.54
CA ASN A 62 -33.75 -102.55 -11.06
C ASN A 62 -33.48 -101.49 -9.97
N LEU A 63 -33.56 -101.88 -8.69
CA LEU A 63 -33.31 -101.01 -7.54
C LEU A 63 -31.96 -100.24 -7.58
N PRO A 64 -30.81 -100.86 -7.93
CA PRO A 64 -29.53 -100.13 -7.94
C PRO A 64 -29.48 -99.02 -9.00
N PHE A 65 -30.16 -99.20 -10.14
CA PHE A 65 -30.24 -98.17 -11.18
C PHE A 65 -31.09 -96.98 -10.73
N VAL A 66 -32.21 -97.24 -10.07
CA VAL A 66 -33.07 -96.19 -9.49
C VAL A 66 -32.33 -95.41 -8.39
N VAL A 67 -31.54 -96.10 -7.54
CA VAL A 67 -30.74 -95.43 -6.49
C VAL A 67 -29.66 -94.53 -7.09
N VAL A 68 -28.89 -95.00 -8.08
CA VAL A 68 -27.89 -94.18 -8.78
C VAL A 68 -28.53 -92.98 -9.46
N PHE A 69 -29.72 -93.17 -10.03
CA PHE A 69 -30.50 -92.12 -10.66
C PHE A 69 -30.92 -91.03 -9.66
N PHE A 70 -31.46 -91.40 -8.49
CA PHE A 70 -31.82 -90.44 -7.45
C PHE A 70 -30.60 -89.70 -6.91
N ILE A 71 -29.48 -90.39 -6.69
CA ILE A 71 -28.22 -89.75 -6.26
C ILE A 71 -27.76 -88.73 -7.30
N PHE A 72 -27.77 -89.08 -8.59
CA PHE A 72 -27.35 -88.19 -9.66
C PHE A 72 -28.27 -86.98 -9.81
N ALA A 73 -29.59 -87.16 -9.72
CA ALA A 73 -30.56 -86.08 -9.72
C ALA A 73 -30.38 -85.14 -8.52
N LEU A 74 -30.09 -85.68 -7.33
CA LEU A 74 -29.78 -84.89 -6.13
C LEU A 74 -28.47 -84.11 -6.28
N VAL A 75 -27.40 -84.73 -6.78
CA VAL A 75 -26.10 -84.08 -6.99
C VAL A 75 -26.20 -82.99 -8.06
N SER A 76 -26.86 -83.26 -9.18
CA SER A 76 -27.07 -82.28 -10.25
C SER A 76 -27.94 -81.10 -9.77
N GLY A 77 -29.02 -81.39 -9.03
CA GLY A 77 -29.85 -80.37 -8.38
C GLY A 77 -29.08 -79.53 -7.36
N TRP A 78 -28.17 -80.16 -6.59
CA TRP A 78 -27.30 -79.50 -5.62
C TRP A 78 -26.27 -78.60 -6.31
N ILE A 79 -25.59 -79.08 -7.36
CA ILE A 79 -24.63 -78.29 -8.16
C ILE A 79 -25.32 -77.09 -8.82
N SER A 80 -26.49 -77.30 -9.44
CA SER A 80 -27.27 -76.22 -10.07
C SER A 80 -27.72 -75.17 -9.04
N SER A 81 -28.17 -75.59 -7.86
CA SER A 81 -28.54 -74.67 -6.77
C SER A 81 -27.33 -73.86 -6.30
N ARG A 82 -26.19 -74.52 -6.08
CA ARG A 82 -24.94 -73.87 -5.67
C ARG A 82 -24.41 -72.89 -6.71
N LEU A 83 -24.50 -73.22 -8.01
CA LEU A 83 -24.11 -72.32 -9.10
C LEU A 83 -24.99 -71.07 -9.12
N LYS A 84 -26.31 -71.23 -9.02
CA LYS A 84 -27.26 -70.11 -9.02
C LYS A 84 -27.15 -69.23 -7.78
N GLU A 85 -26.83 -69.81 -6.63
CA GLU A 85 -26.52 -69.05 -5.41
C GLU A 85 -25.24 -68.22 -5.56
N ARG A 86 -24.18 -68.80 -6.14
CA ARG A 86 -22.92 -68.07 -6.42
C ARG A 86 -23.11 -66.96 -7.44
N GLU A 87 -23.87 -67.20 -8.50
CA GLU A 87 -24.16 -66.21 -9.53
C GLU A 87 -24.96 -65.03 -8.97
N ARG A 88 -25.96 -65.30 -8.11
CA ARG A 88 -26.69 -64.24 -7.39
C ARG A 88 -25.80 -63.47 -6.42
N ALA A 89 -24.96 -64.17 -5.67
CA ALA A 89 -24.02 -63.53 -4.73
C ALA A 89 -23.00 -62.66 -5.48
N LEU A 90 -22.49 -63.12 -6.63
CA LEU A 90 -21.61 -62.35 -7.51
C LEU A 90 -22.31 -61.12 -8.09
N SER A 91 -23.55 -61.26 -8.57
CA SER A 91 -24.33 -60.12 -9.08
C SER A 91 -24.57 -59.09 -7.97
N GLN A 92 -24.99 -59.53 -6.79
CA GLN A 92 -25.22 -58.63 -5.65
C GLN A 92 -23.94 -57.91 -5.20
N ALA A 93 -22.81 -58.64 -5.11
CA ALA A 93 -21.53 -58.03 -4.77
C ALA A 93 -21.05 -57.04 -5.85
N ARG A 94 -21.30 -57.34 -7.13
CA ARG A 94 -20.97 -56.43 -8.24
C ARG A 94 -21.80 -55.15 -8.17
N ASP A 95 -23.11 -55.27 -8.00
CA ASP A 95 -24.02 -54.12 -7.97
C ASP A 95 -23.77 -53.26 -6.71
N GLU A 96 -23.43 -53.87 -5.58
CA GLU A 96 -23.00 -53.16 -4.38
C GLU A 96 -21.67 -52.42 -4.59
N LEU A 97 -20.69 -53.07 -5.22
CA LEU A 97 -19.40 -52.42 -5.54
C LEU A 97 -19.59 -51.25 -6.50
N GLU A 98 -20.42 -51.41 -7.53
CA GLU A 98 -20.72 -50.35 -8.50
C GLU A 98 -21.38 -49.16 -7.83
N THR A 99 -22.32 -49.41 -6.91
CA THR A 99 -22.95 -48.37 -6.09
C THR A 99 -21.91 -47.64 -5.23
N ARG A 100 -21.05 -48.36 -4.50
CA ARG A 100 -20.00 -47.76 -3.66
C ARG A 100 -18.98 -46.95 -4.50
N VAL A 101 -18.62 -47.45 -5.67
CA VAL A 101 -17.70 -46.75 -6.59
C VAL A 101 -18.34 -45.45 -7.07
N GLN A 102 -19.62 -45.46 -7.45
CA GLN A 102 -20.34 -44.25 -7.84
C GLN A 102 -20.46 -43.24 -6.70
N GLU A 103 -20.80 -43.71 -5.48
CA GLU A 103 -20.87 -42.86 -4.29
C GLU A 103 -19.53 -42.20 -3.98
N ARG A 104 -18.43 -42.97 -3.95
CA ARG A 104 -17.09 -42.44 -3.69
C ARG A 104 -16.58 -41.53 -4.80
N THR A 105 -16.91 -41.81 -6.06
CA THR A 105 -16.53 -40.94 -7.18
C THR A 105 -17.23 -39.60 -7.08
N LYS A 106 -18.54 -39.59 -6.76
CA LYS A 106 -19.31 -38.35 -6.54
C LYS A 106 -18.81 -37.56 -5.33
N GLU A 107 -18.47 -38.25 -4.25
CA GLU A 107 -17.88 -37.62 -3.06
C GLU A 107 -16.51 -37.00 -3.39
N LEU A 108 -15.68 -37.71 -4.16
CA LEU A 108 -14.38 -37.23 -4.58
C LEU A 108 -14.48 -36.04 -5.54
N GLU A 109 -15.40 -36.05 -6.49
CA GLU A 109 -15.69 -34.91 -7.37
C GLU A 109 -16.14 -33.68 -6.57
N LYS A 110 -17.01 -33.88 -5.58
CA LYS A 110 -17.44 -32.82 -4.67
C LYS A 110 -16.27 -32.27 -3.85
N SER A 111 -15.43 -33.13 -3.31
CA SER A 111 -14.24 -32.70 -2.56
C SER A 111 -13.24 -31.96 -3.45
N ASN A 112 -13.00 -32.44 -4.68
CA ASN A 112 -12.08 -31.81 -5.63
C ASN A 112 -12.56 -30.42 -6.04
N THR A 113 -13.86 -30.25 -6.31
CA THR A 113 -14.43 -28.94 -6.67
C THR A 113 -14.35 -27.94 -5.52
N LEU A 114 -14.58 -28.40 -4.28
CA LEU A 114 -14.41 -27.57 -3.09
C LEU A 114 -12.95 -27.14 -2.89
N LEU A 115 -12.00 -28.07 -3.00
CA LEU A 115 -10.56 -27.77 -2.89
C LEU A 115 -10.08 -26.82 -3.97
N LEU A 116 -10.54 -26.98 -5.22
CA LEU A 116 -10.19 -26.06 -6.31
C LEU A 116 -10.69 -24.64 -6.03
N THR A 117 -11.88 -24.51 -5.43
CA THR A 117 -12.44 -23.21 -5.05
C THR A 117 -11.63 -22.57 -3.92
N GLU A 118 -11.29 -23.33 -2.87
CA GLU A 118 -10.48 -22.86 -1.74
C GLU A 118 -9.07 -22.43 -2.18
N ILE A 119 -8.43 -23.20 -3.07
CA ILE A 119 -7.11 -22.85 -3.64
C ILE A 119 -7.19 -21.54 -4.44
N GLU A 120 -8.24 -21.36 -5.23
CA GLU A 120 -8.44 -20.15 -6.02
C GLU A 120 -8.68 -18.92 -5.13
N GLU A 121 -9.50 -19.05 -4.08
CA GLU A 121 -9.71 -17.99 -3.09
C GLU A 121 -8.41 -17.62 -2.37
N ARG A 122 -7.65 -18.63 -1.92
CA ARG A 122 -6.36 -18.41 -1.26
C ARG A 122 -5.36 -17.72 -2.18
N ARG A 123 -5.25 -18.15 -3.44
CA ARG A 123 -4.37 -17.51 -4.43
C ARG A 123 -4.75 -16.06 -4.70
N ARG A 124 -6.04 -15.74 -4.75
CA ARG A 124 -6.50 -14.35 -4.91
C ARG A 124 -6.13 -13.51 -3.69
N ALA A 125 -6.34 -14.02 -2.48
CA ALA A 125 -5.96 -13.33 -1.26
C ALA A 125 -4.43 -13.10 -1.19
N GLU A 126 -3.63 -14.12 -1.51
CA GLU A 126 -2.17 -14.01 -1.57
C GLU A 126 -1.72 -13.00 -2.63
N LYS A 127 -2.37 -12.97 -3.80
CA LYS A 127 -2.09 -11.99 -4.86
C LYS A 127 -2.39 -10.56 -4.42
N VAL A 128 -3.57 -10.32 -3.83
CA VAL A 128 -3.95 -8.99 -3.33
C VAL A 128 -2.96 -8.50 -2.27
N LEU A 129 -2.58 -9.38 -1.33
CA LEU A 129 -1.60 -9.05 -0.29
C LEU A 129 -0.22 -8.71 -0.88
N ARG A 130 0.20 -9.48 -1.89
CA ARG A 130 1.44 -9.21 -2.62
C ARG A 130 1.40 -7.88 -3.36
N GLU A 131 0.32 -7.59 -4.09
CA GLU A 131 0.14 -6.31 -4.80
C GLU A 131 0.17 -5.13 -3.80
N GLN A 132 -0.49 -5.25 -2.65
CA GLN A 132 -0.45 -4.23 -1.58
C GLN A 132 0.96 -4.03 -1.02
N THR A 133 1.73 -5.11 -0.84
CA THR A 133 3.12 -5.04 -0.38
C THR A 133 4.00 -4.38 -1.43
N GLU A 134 3.84 -4.73 -2.71
CA GLU A 134 4.59 -4.13 -3.83
C GLU A 134 4.34 -2.63 -3.95
N LEU A 135 3.13 -2.13 -3.66
CA LEU A 135 2.86 -0.68 -3.63
C LEU A 135 3.70 0.06 -2.57
N LEU A 136 3.97 -0.55 -1.41
CA LEU A 136 4.84 0.02 -0.38
C LEU A 136 6.33 0.03 -0.79
N HIS A 137 6.72 -0.79 -1.77
CA HIS A 137 8.06 -0.79 -2.35
C HIS A 137 8.25 0.27 -3.44
N LEU A 138 7.16 0.81 -4.00
CA LEU A 138 7.19 1.83 -5.06
C LEU A 138 7.20 3.27 -4.51
N THR A 139 6.91 3.45 -3.22
CA THR A 139 7.04 4.76 -2.57
C THR A 139 8.51 5.11 -2.37
N HIS A 140 8.91 6.32 -2.76
CA HIS A 140 10.26 6.84 -2.54
C HIS A 140 10.52 7.16 -1.05
N ASP A 141 9.46 7.23 -0.24
CA ASP A 141 9.57 7.41 1.20
C ASP A 141 10.22 6.18 1.85
N SER A 142 11.08 6.42 2.83
CA SER A 142 11.67 5.35 3.63
C SER A 142 10.63 4.81 4.60
N ILE A 143 10.25 3.54 4.42
CA ILE A 143 9.25 2.87 5.24
C ILE A 143 9.86 1.60 5.84
N PHE A 144 9.77 1.45 7.16
CA PHE A 144 10.13 0.21 7.83
C PHE A 144 9.20 -0.08 9.01
N VAL A 145 9.12 -1.33 9.41
CA VAL A 145 8.31 -1.79 10.55
C VAL A 145 9.23 -2.40 11.59
N ARG A 146 8.96 -2.12 12.86
CA ARG A 146 9.62 -2.75 14.00
C ARG A 146 8.63 -3.35 14.98
N ASP A 147 9.05 -4.38 15.71
CA ASP A 147 8.26 -4.95 16.81
C ASP A 147 8.31 -4.07 18.08
N GLY A 148 7.64 -4.53 19.14
CA GLY A 148 7.62 -3.83 20.43
C GLY A 148 8.98 -3.73 21.14
N ALA A 149 9.95 -4.58 20.79
CA ALA A 149 11.32 -4.51 21.27
C ALA A 149 12.19 -3.56 20.42
N GLY A 150 11.65 -3.04 19.32
CA GLY A 150 12.34 -2.15 18.40
C GLY A 150 13.16 -2.88 17.33
N ILE A 151 12.96 -4.19 17.17
CA ILE A 151 13.63 -5.01 16.15
C ILE A 151 12.92 -4.81 14.81
N ILE A 152 13.69 -4.53 13.76
CA ILE A 152 13.18 -4.33 12.41
C ILE A 152 12.65 -5.65 11.84
N THR A 153 11.38 -5.65 11.41
CA THR A 153 10.68 -6.80 10.80
C THR A 153 10.34 -6.59 9.33
N TYR A 154 10.33 -5.35 8.86
CA TYR A 154 10.14 -5.01 7.45
C TYR A 154 10.98 -3.79 7.08
N TRP A 155 11.57 -3.78 5.88
CA TRP A 155 12.44 -2.71 5.38
C TRP A 155 12.20 -2.53 3.87
N ASN A 156 11.61 -1.40 3.47
CA ASN A 156 11.28 -1.17 2.06
C ASN A 156 12.51 -0.70 1.25
N ARG A 157 12.31 -0.55 -0.07
CA ARG A 157 13.36 -0.08 -0.98
C ARG A 157 13.77 1.37 -0.71
N GLY A 158 12.82 2.26 -0.38
CA GLY A 158 13.12 3.64 -0.02
C GLY A 158 14.04 3.75 1.20
N ALA A 159 13.90 2.84 2.17
CA ALA A 159 14.77 2.78 3.34
C ALA A 159 16.19 2.29 2.99
N GLU A 160 16.33 1.34 2.04
CA GLU A 160 17.64 0.98 1.50
C GLU A 160 18.33 2.14 0.80
N GLU A 161 17.60 2.88 -0.04
CA GLU A 161 18.12 4.01 -0.81
C GLU A 161 18.50 5.17 0.13
N LEU A 162 17.69 5.45 1.16
CA LEU A 162 17.94 6.53 2.10
C LEU A 162 19.10 6.23 3.05
N TYR A 163 19.15 5.03 3.64
CA TYR A 163 20.10 4.71 4.72
C TYR A 163 21.30 3.88 4.25
N GLY A 164 21.25 3.28 3.07
CA GLY A 164 22.34 2.49 2.49
C GLY A 164 22.47 1.06 3.03
N TRP A 165 21.59 0.65 3.95
CA TRP A 165 21.52 -0.73 4.47
C TRP A 165 20.60 -1.57 3.61
N LYS A 166 21.05 -2.77 3.23
CA LYS A 166 20.19 -3.73 2.54
C LYS A 166 19.16 -4.34 3.48
N ASN A 167 17.99 -4.70 2.96
CA ASN A 167 16.92 -5.34 3.73
C ASN A 167 17.47 -6.52 4.55
N GLU A 168 18.28 -7.37 3.95
CA GLU A 168 18.84 -8.56 4.60
C GLU A 168 19.82 -8.22 5.75
N GLU A 169 20.43 -7.03 5.73
CA GLU A 169 21.31 -6.54 6.79
C GLU A 169 20.53 -5.85 7.92
N ALA A 170 19.42 -5.19 7.57
CA ALA A 170 18.61 -4.39 8.49
C ALA A 170 17.61 -5.23 9.29
N ILE A 171 16.98 -6.24 8.66
CA ILE A 171 16.02 -7.12 9.34
C ILE A 171 16.68 -7.83 10.53
N GLY A 172 15.98 -7.85 11.67
CA GLY A 172 16.47 -8.49 12.90
C GLY A 172 17.42 -7.62 13.73
N LYS A 173 17.75 -6.41 13.29
CA LYS A 173 18.52 -5.42 14.08
C LYS A 173 17.59 -4.48 14.83
N THR A 174 18.06 -3.95 15.94
CA THR A 174 17.39 -2.86 16.66
C THR A 174 17.46 -1.58 15.84
N ALA A 175 16.31 -0.97 15.52
CA ALA A 175 16.25 0.15 14.59
C ALA A 175 17.11 1.36 15.02
N HIS A 176 17.00 1.77 16.28
CA HIS A 176 17.72 2.94 16.80
C HIS A 176 19.23 2.72 16.95
N GLU A 177 19.67 1.47 17.14
CA GLU A 177 21.09 1.12 17.20
C GLU A 177 21.69 1.09 15.78
N LEU A 178 21.00 0.46 14.83
CA LEU A 178 21.44 0.36 13.43
C LEU A 178 21.58 1.76 12.79
N LEU A 179 20.60 2.63 13.06
CA LEU A 179 20.53 3.97 12.51
C LEU A 179 21.24 5.02 13.38
N GLY A 180 21.81 4.65 14.53
CA GLY A 180 22.44 5.61 15.45
C GLY A 180 21.53 6.81 15.74
N THR A 181 20.26 6.54 16.04
CA THR A 181 19.21 7.57 16.07
C THR A 181 19.43 8.55 17.24
N VAL A 182 19.48 9.84 16.92
CA VAL A 182 19.40 10.92 17.91
C VAL A 182 17.97 11.42 17.97
N PHE A 183 17.37 11.24 19.14
CA PHE A 183 16.00 11.66 19.43
C PHE A 183 15.95 13.09 19.98
N PRO A 184 14.88 13.87 19.68
CA PRO A 184 14.72 15.23 20.20
C PRO A 184 14.42 15.26 21.71
N GLU A 185 13.93 14.15 22.25
CA GLU A 185 13.68 13.94 23.68
C GLU A 185 13.94 12.46 24.03
N PRO A 186 13.97 12.07 25.32
CA PRO A 186 14.16 10.67 25.71
C PRO A 186 13.17 9.71 25.06
N LEU A 187 13.66 8.57 24.56
CA LEU A 187 12.87 7.58 23.83
C LEU A 187 11.68 7.08 24.65
N GLU A 188 11.80 6.96 25.96
CA GLU A 188 10.73 6.51 26.85
C GLU A 188 9.52 7.45 26.81
N LYS A 189 9.76 8.77 26.71
CA LYS A 189 8.69 9.77 26.58
C LYS A 189 8.01 9.69 25.23
N ILE A 190 8.80 9.55 24.16
CA ILE A 190 8.28 9.36 22.80
C ILE A 190 7.40 8.11 22.74
N MET A 191 7.90 6.98 23.25
CA MET A 191 7.19 5.71 23.27
C MET A 191 5.92 5.78 24.12
N SER A 192 5.95 6.48 25.26
CA SER A 192 4.75 6.70 26.07
C SER A 192 3.68 7.47 25.30
N ARG A 193 4.05 8.55 24.61
CA ARG A 193 3.13 9.34 23.77
C ARG A 193 2.60 8.51 22.59
N LEU A 194 3.47 7.75 21.94
CA LEU A 194 3.13 6.86 20.84
C LEU A 194 2.11 5.80 21.30
N ILE A 195 2.34 5.15 22.43
CA ILE A 195 1.46 4.11 22.97
C ILE A 195 0.12 4.70 23.43
N VAL A 196 0.07 5.92 23.96
CA VAL A 196 -1.21 6.51 24.38
C VAL A 196 -2.01 7.02 23.17
N ASN A 197 -1.36 7.72 22.24
CA ASN A 197 -2.03 8.41 21.14
C ASN A 197 -2.17 7.55 19.87
N GLY A 198 -1.46 6.41 19.80
CA GLY A 198 -1.37 5.55 18.62
C GLY A 198 -0.47 6.08 17.51
N ARG A 199 0.02 7.32 17.63
CA ARG A 199 0.88 7.99 16.66
C ARG A 199 1.88 8.94 17.32
N TRP A 200 2.99 9.16 16.66
CA TRP A 200 3.98 10.18 17.01
C TRP A 200 4.59 10.77 15.74
N ASP A 201 4.94 12.04 15.77
CA ASP A 201 5.65 12.74 14.70
C ASP A 201 6.76 13.61 15.30
N GLY A 202 7.88 13.70 14.59
CA GLY A 202 9.02 14.50 15.02
C GLY A 202 10.21 14.40 14.07
N GLU A 203 11.20 15.25 14.31
CA GLU A 203 12.46 15.23 13.57
C GLU A 203 13.46 14.33 14.30
N LEU A 204 14.12 13.44 13.54
CA LEU A 204 15.16 12.55 14.03
C LEU A 204 16.44 12.78 13.22
N VAL A 205 17.59 12.56 13.86
CA VAL A 205 18.86 12.45 13.13
C VAL A 205 19.25 10.99 13.09
N HIS A 206 19.38 10.44 11.88
CA HIS A 206 19.87 9.09 11.65
C HIS A 206 21.27 9.14 11.03
N THR A 207 21.97 8.03 11.15
CA THR A 207 23.28 7.77 10.58
C THR A 207 23.14 6.71 9.51
N ARG A 208 23.57 7.02 8.29
CA ARG A 208 23.59 6.09 7.16
C ARG A 208 24.74 5.08 7.34
N ARG A 209 24.73 4.01 6.54
CA ARG A 209 25.78 2.98 6.54
C ARG A 209 27.19 3.53 6.29
N ASP A 210 27.31 4.61 5.51
CA ASP A 210 28.58 5.28 5.22
C ASP A 210 29.07 6.23 6.34
N GLY A 211 28.30 6.34 7.43
CA GLY A 211 28.58 7.23 8.57
C GLY A 211 28.07 8.67 8.39
N SER A 212 27.51 9.03 7.24
CA SER A 212 26.90 10.34 7.04
C SER A 212 25.61 10.48 7.84
N GLN A 213 25.32 11.70 8.32
CA GLN A 213 24.06 12.00 9.00
C GLN A 213 22.97 12.43 8.03
N VAL A 214 21.73 12.09 8.37
CA VAL A 214 20.51 12.51 7.70
C VAL A 214 19.52 13.02 8.72
N ILE A 215 18.90 14.14 8.41
CA ILE A 215 17.78 14.66 9.20
C ILE A 215 16.50 14.18 8.53
N VAL A 216 15.67 13.45 9.26
CA VAL A 216 14.42 12.91 8.76
C VAL A 216 13.23 13.48 9.53
N SER A 217 12.17 13.83 8.81
CA SER A 217 10.83 13.98 9.39
C SER A 217 10.23 12.58 9.53
N SER A 218 10.11 12.12 10.77
CA SER A 218 9.66 10.78 11.11
C SER A 218 8.22 10.79 11.58
N ARG A 219 7.44 9.82 11.10
CA ARG A 219 6.07 9.53 11.58
C ARG A 219 5.98 8.08 11.98
N TRP A 220 5.54 7.87 13.22
CA TRP A 220 5.37 6.55 13.82
C TRP A 220 3.88 6.27 14.02
N ALA A 221 3.45 5.08 13.65
CA ALA A 221 2.09 4.60 13.89
C ALA A 221 2.12 3.22 14.53
N VAL A 222 1.36 3.03 15.61
CA VAL A 222 1.26 1.74 16.30
C VAL A 222 0.15 0.91 15.69
N GLN A 223 0.49 -0.30 15.25
CA GLN A 223 -0.47 -1.35 14.97
C GLN A 223 -0.76 -2.10 16.27
N ARG A 224 -2.05 -2.18 16.63
CA ARG A 224 -2.51 -2.95 17.79
C ARG A 224 -3.09 -4.29 17.34
N GLY A 225 -2.89 -5.31 18.15
CA GLY A 225 -3.54 -6.61 17.99
C GLY A 225 -4.99 -6.58 18.48
N ASP A 226 -5.68 -7.70 18.32
CA ASP A 226 -7.08 -7.86 18.74
C ASP A 226 -7.29 -7.71 20.25
N ASP A 227 -6.22 -7.89 21.03
CA ASP A 227 -6.18 -7.69 22.49
C ASP A 227 -5.90 -6.23 22.90
N GLY A 228 -5.75 -5.32 21.94
CA GLY A 228 -5.42 -3.90 22.14
C GLY A 228 -3.95 -3.62 22.44
N GLN A 229 -3.10 -4.65 22.49
CA GLN A 229 -1.67 -4.48 22.75
C GLN A 229 -0.91 -4.06 21.48
N PRO A 230 0.15 -3.25 21.60
CA PRO A 230 0.98 -2.88 20.46
C PRO A 230 1.71 -4.11 19.90
N VAL A 231 1.44 -4.45 18.64
CA VAL A 231 2.05 -5.59 17.93
C VAL A 231 3.24 -5.13 17.09
N ALA A 232 3.11 -3.98 16.43
CA ALA A 232 4.14 -3.45 15.55
C ALA A 232 4.08 -1.92 15.51
N ILE A 233 5.19 -1.31 15.10
CA ILE A 233 5.30 0.13 14.88
C ILE A 233 5.80 0.34 13.47
N LEU A 234 4.99 1.03 12.68
CA LEU A 234 5.33 1.50 11.34
C LEU A 234 6.05 2.84 11.45
N GLU A 235 7.21 2.96 10.82
CA GLU A 235 7.93 4.22 10.65
C GLU A 235 7.92 4.64 9.19
N THR A 236 7.57 5.89 8.94
CA THR A 236 7.77 6.56 7.66
C THR A 236 8.70 7.74 7.88
N ASN A 237 9.78 7.79 7.12
CA ASN A 237 10.83 8.78 7.24
C ASN A 237 11.02 9.49 5.89
N ASN A 238 10.94 10.82 5.92
CA ASN A 238 11.23 11.67 4.77
C ASN A 238 12.52 12.46 5.02
N ASP A 239 13.45 12.47 4.07
CA ASP A 239 14.70 13.22 4.17
C ASP A 239 14.41 14.72 4.05
N ILE A 240 14.69 15.46 5.14
CA ILE A 240 14.53 16.91 5.21
C ILE A 240 15.90 17.61 5.33
N THR A 241 17.00 16.91 5.06
CA THR A 241 18.36 17.44 5.22
C THR A 241 18.59 18.68 4.36
N GLU A 242 18.23 18.61 3.07
CA GLU A 242 18.36 19.76 2.15
C GLU A 242 17.45 20.92 2.55
N GLN A 243 16.23 20.61 3.00
CA GLN A 243 15.31 21.64 3.50
C GLN A 243 15.90 22.36 4.73
N LYS A 244 16.43 21.62 5.70
CA LYS A 244 17.06 22.19 6.90
C LYS A 244 18.31 23.00 6.58
N ARG A 245 19.12 22.57 5.62
CA ARG A 245 20.27 23.33 5.13
C ARG A 245 19.83 24.67 4.53
N ALA A 246 18.82 24.65 3.66
CA ALA A 246 18.27 25.88 3.09
C ALA A 246 17.68 26.81 4.15
N GLU A 247 16.96 26.27 5.14
CA GLU A 247 16.43 27.06 6.27
C GLU A 247 17.56 27.72 7.10
N ASP A 248 18.64 26.99 7.37
CA ASP A 248 19.80 27.52 8.11
C ASP A 248 20.56 28.58 7.30
N ASP A 249 20.73 28.39 6.00
CA ASP A 249 21.37 29.36 5.11
C ASP A 249 20.56 30.66 5.01
N ILE A 250 19.23 30.57 4.89
CA ILE A 250 18.35 31.73 4.92
C ILE A 250 18.46 32.47 6.25
N ARG A 251 18.48 31.74 7.38
CA ARG A 251 18.65 32.33 8.71
C ARG A 251 19.95 33.11 8.82
N LYS A 252 21.08 32.50 8.44
CA LYS A 252 22.40 33.17 8.45
C LYS A 252 22.41 34.40 7.55
N LEU A 253 21.83 34.29 6.35
CA LEU A 253 21.77 35.41 5.41
C LEU A 253 20.94 36.58 5.97
N ASN A 254 19.84 36.29 6.66
CA ASN A 254 19.04 37.32 7.33
C ASN A 254 19.82 38.00 8.47
N GLU A 255 20.51 37.23 9.32
CA GLU A 255 21.35 37.78 10.38
C GLU A 255 22.48 38.69 9.83
N GLU A 256 23.14 38.25 8.75
CA GLU A 256 24.15 39.06 8.06
C GLU A 256 23.57 40.33 7.43
N LEU A 257 22.37 40.23 6.85
CA LEU A 257 21.69 41.36 6.24
C LEU A 257 21.29 42.40 7.30
N GLU A 258 20.74 41.96 8.44
CA GLU A 258 20.39 42.84 9.56
C GLU A 258 21.63 43.58 10.08
N MET A 259 22.74 42.87 10.29
CA MET A 259 24.01 43.48 10.69
C MET A 259 24.50 44.51 9.65
N ARG A 260 24.37 44.22 8.36
CA ARG A 260 24.72 45.15 7.28
C ARG A 260 23.83 46.38 7.27
N VAL A 261 22.52 46.22 7.49
CA VAL A 261 21.55 47.32 7.58
C VAL A 261 21.89 48.23 8.76
N ILE A 262 22.16 47.67 9.94
CA ILE A 262 22.55 48.44 11.13
C ILE A 262 23.83 49.23 10.85
N LYS A 263 24.86 48.57 10.30
CA LYS A 263 26.13 49.22 9.95
C LYS A 263 25.93 50.38 8.96
N ARG A 264 25.20 50.14 7.87
CA ARG A 264 24.91 51.18 6.86
C ARG A 264 24.08 52.32 7.40
N THR A 265 23.11 52.03 8.27
CA THR A 265 22.29 53.06 8.92
C THR A 265 23.13 53.96 9.81
N ASN A 266 24.08 53.39 10.55
CA ASN A 266 25.03 54.15 11.36
C ASN A 266 25.98 54.99 10.50
N GLU A 267 26.59 54.41 9.46
CA GLU A 267 27.45 55.13 8.51
C GLU A 267 26.72 56.30 7.85
N LEU A 268 25.47 56.09 7.40
CA LEU A 268 24.64 57.16 6.84
C LEU A 268 24.34 58.25 7.87
N GLY A 269 24.09 57.85 9.13
CA GLY A 269 23.89 58.79 10.22
C GLY A 269 25.13 59.66 10.52
N GLU A 270 26.33 59.09 10.41
CA GLU A 270 27.59 59.83 10.57
C GLU A 270 27.84 60.79 9.40
N VAL A 271 27.73 60.30 8.15
CA VAL A 271 27.90 61.15 6.96
C VAL A 271 26.89 62.30 6.95
N ASN A 272 25.64 62.05 7.37
CA ASN A 272 24.64 63.10 7.44
C ASN A 272 24.99 64.17 8.50
N LYS A 273 25.53 63.78 9.65
CA LYS A 273 26.03 64.73 10.66
C LYS A 273 27.24 65.53 10.16
N GLU A 274 28.15 64.90 9.45
CA GLU A 274 29.30 65.59 8.84
C GLU A 274 28.85 66.61 7.79
N LEU A 275 27.89 66.24 6.95
CA LEU A 275 27.30 67.15 5.96
C LEU A 275 26.63 68.36 6.63
N GLU A 276 25.89 68.14 7.72
CA GLU A 276 25.28 69.23 8.53
C GLU A 276 26.35 70.17 9.11
N ALA A 277 27.42 69.61 9.70
CA ALA A 277 28.51 70.40 10.27
C ALA A 277 29.25 71.21 9.18
N PHE A 278 29.50 70.58 8.03
CA PHE A 278 30.11 71.23 6.88
C PHE A 278 29.24 72.38 6.34
N ALA A 279 27.95 72.13 6.10
CA ALA A 279 27.00 73.14 5.63
C ALA A 279 26.91 74.30 6.63
N TYR A 280 26.88 74.02 7.93
CA TYR A 280 26.88 75.04 8.97
C TYR A 280 28.13 75.93 8.93
N SER A 281 29.31 75.33 8.87
CA SER A 281 30.60 76.05 8.83
C SER A 281 30.71 76.92 7.59
N VAL A 282 30.47 76.35 6.40
CA VAL A 282 30.59 77.07 5.13
C VAL A 282 29.63 78.25 5.07
N SER A 283 28.37 78.04 5.47
CA SER A 283 27.37 79.11 5.49
C SER A 283 27.72 80.24 6.46
N HIS A 284 28.27 79.93 7.64
CA HIS A 284 28.76 80.95 8.56
C HIS A 284 29.91 81.77 7.95
N ASP A 285 30.89 81.08 7.37
CA ASP A 285 32.09 81.70 6.82
C ASP A 285 31.81 82.54 5.57
N LEU A 286 30.79 82.19 4.78
CA LEU A 286 30.31 82.98 3.65
C LEU A 286 29.48 84.21 4.07
N ARG A 287 28.80 84.15 5.23
CA ARG A 287 27.94 85.25 5.71
C ARG A 287 28.74 86.49 6.12
N ALA A 288 29.92 86.30 6.71
CA ALA A 288 30.79 87.41 7.12
C ALA A 288 31.24 88.32 5.96
N PRO A 289 31.86 87.81 4.87
CA PRO A 289 32.26 88.64 3.74
C PRO A 289 31.07 89.25 3.01
N LEU A 290 29.94 88.54 2.88
CA LEU A 290 28.71 89.10 2.31
C LEU A 290 28.18 90.30 3.08
N ARG A 291 28.15 90.19 4.42
CA ARG A 291 27.73 91.30 5.30
C ARG A 291 28.66 92.50 5.15
N HIS A 292 29.96 92.28 4.99
CA HIS A 292 30.91 93.37 4.75
C HIS A 292 30.71 94.01 3.37
N LEU A 293 30.51 93.22 2.31
CA LEU A 293 30.22 93.73 0.97
C LEU A 293 28.95 94.58 0.95
N ALA A 294 27.87 94.09 1.56
CA ALA A 294 26.63 94.83 1.69
C ALA A 294 26.82 96.12 2.51
N GLY A 295 27.50 96.05 3.65
CA GLY A 295 27.77 97.22 4.49
C GLY A 295 28.61 98.30 3.80
N TYR A 296 29.66 97.91 3.06
CA TYR A 296 30.46 98.87 2.28
C TYR A 296 29.67 99.47 1.13
N ALA A 297 28.84 98.68 0.44
CA ALA A 297 27.96 99.16 -0.62
C ALA A 297 26.91 100.15 -0.08
N GLU A 298 26.30 99.89 1.09
CA GLU A 298 25.38 100.82 1.75
C GLU A 298 26.08 102.12 2.18
N LEU A 299 27.29 102.04 2.73
CA LEU A 299 28.07 103.22 3.10
C LEU A 299 28.38 104.06 1.87
N LEU A 300 28.87 103.45 0.79
CA LEU A 300 29.11 104.11 -0.50
C LEU A 300 27.85 104.81 -1.02
N GLN A 301 26.70 104.13 -0.97
CA GLN A 301 25.42 104.71 -1.37
C GLN A 301 25.05 105.93 -0.51
N LYS A 302 25.25 105.88 0.81
CA LYS A 302 24.92 106.98 1.73
C LYS A 302 25.89 108.16 1.61
N SER A 303 27.20 107.92 1.66
CA SER A 303 28.22 108.96 1.75
C SER A 303 28.61 109.60 0.41
N ALA A 304 28.40 108.91 -0.71
CA ALA A 304 28.73 109.41 -2.04
C ALA A 304 27.49 109.62 -2.94
N SER A 305 26.29 109.60 -2.37
CA SER A 305 25.00 109.73 -3.08
C SER A 305 24.93 110.89 -4.08
N SER A 306 25.54 112.04 -3.76
CA SER A 306 25.56 113.23 -4.63
C SER A 306 26.67 113.22 -5.69
N ASN A 307 27.66 112.33 -5.57
CA ASN A 307 28.84 112.25 -6.45
C ASN A 307 28.87 110.98 -7.32
N LEU A 308 27.92 110.05 -7.13
CA LEU A 308 27.78 108.88 -7.97
C LEU A 308 27.02 109.25 -9.25
N ASP A 309 27.56 108.88 -10.41
CA ASP A 309 26.81 108.92 -11.64
C ASP A 309 25.70 107.85 -11.65
N GLU A 310 24.77 107.96 -12.59
CA GLU A 310 23.61 107.06 -12.69
C GLU A 310 24.05 105.59 -12.85
N LYS A 311 25.16 105.37 -13.58
CA LYS A 311 25.73 104.04 -13.82
C LYS A 311 26.30 103.42 -12.54
N SER A 312 27.09 104.18 -11.77
CA SER A 312 27.66 103.70 -10.50
C SER A 312 26.59 103.46 -9.45
N THR A 313 25.55 104.31 -9.42
CA THR A 313 24.37 104.11 -8.55
C THR A 313 23.68 102.78 -8.84
N ARG A 314 23.49 102.45 -10.13
CA ARG A 314 22.92 101.16 -10.54
C ARG A 314 23.81 99.97 -10.17
N TYR A 315 25.13 100.09 -10.27
CA TYR A 315 26.06 99.02 -9.86
C TYR A 315 26.04 98.77 -8.35
N VAL A 316 26.02 99.81 -7.52
CA VAL A 316 25.89 99.66 -6.06
C VAL A 316 24.56 98.99 -5.70
N ALA A 317 23.46 99.37 -6.35
CA ALA A 317 22.16 98.71 -6.15
C ALA A 317 22.20 97.22 -6.55
N MET A 318 22.83 96.88 -7.68
CA MET A 318 23.02 95.47 -8.08
C MET A 318 23.87 94.67 -7.09
N ILE A 319 24.92 95.27 -6.51
CA ILE A 319 25.77 94.61 -5.51
C ILE A 319 24.95 94.30 -4.25
N LEU A 320 24.13 95.26 -3.79
CA LEU A 320 23.25 95.07 -2.64
C LEU A 320 22.19 93.98 -2.90
N GLU A 321 21.54 94.00 -4.07
CA GLU A 321 20.57 92.96 -4.43
C GLU A 321 21.23 91.58 -4.51
N SER A 322 22.41 91.49 -5.13
CA SER A 322 23.15 90.23 -5.26
C SER A 322 23.61 89.70 -3.91
N ALA A 323 24.10 90.57 -3.02
CA ALA A 323 24.52 90.20 -1.67
C ALA A 323 23.33 89.71 -0.82
N LYS A 324 22.17 90.37 -0.92
CA LYS A 324 20.93 89.93 -0.27
C LYS A 324 20.51 88.56 -0.77
N ARG A 325 20.42 88.38 -2.10
CA ARG A 325 20.02 87.12 -2.73
C ARG A 325 20.96 85.96 -2.35
N MET A 326 22.25 86.23 -2.21
CA MET A 326 23.22 85.23 -1.74
C MET A 326 23.06 84.91 -0.25
N GLY A 327 22.68 85.88 0.58
CA GLY A 327 22.30 85.64 1.99
C GLY A 327 21.08 84.74 2.12
N ASP A 328 20.02 85.01 1.35
CA ASP A 328 18.79 84.21 1.33
C ASP A 328 19.10 82.74 0.92
N LEU A 329 19.93 82.53 -0.11
CA LEU A 329 20.38 81.20 -0.54
C LEU A 329 21.17 80.44 0.53
N ILE A 330 22.01 81.13 1.30
CA ILE A 330 22.78 80.54 2.40
C ILE A 330 21.83 80.08 3.52
N ASP A 331 20.78 80.87 3.80
CA ASP A 331 19.76 80.56 4.79
C ASP A 331 18.92 79.34 4.36
N ASP A 332 18.51 79.29 3.10
CA ASP A 332 17.77 78.17 2.51
C ASP A 332 18.59 76.88 2.54
N LEU A 333 19.88 76.94 2.20
CA LEU A 333 20.78 75.78 2.25
C LEU A 333 20.93 75.22 3.68
N LEU A 334 21.01 76.11 4.68
CA LEU A 334 21.05 75.71 6.09
C LEU A 334 19.73 75.09 6.56
N ALA A 335 18.59 75.65 6.14
CA ALA A 335 17.28 75.10 6.45
C ALA A 335 17.10 73.70 5.83
N PHE A 336 17.52 73.53 4.56
CA PHE A 336 17.49 72.25 3.88
C PHE A 336 18.35 71.18 4.58
N SER A 337 19.60 71.52 4.93
CA SER A 337 20.50 70.60 5.64
C SER A 337 19.92 70.11 6.98
N ARG A 338 19.22 70.98 7.72
CA ARG A 338 18.56 70.64 8.99
C ARG A 338 17.28 69.82 8.83
N THR A 339 16.62 69.89 7.68
CA THR A 339 15.34 69.22 7.42
C THR A 339 15.50 67.70 7.25
N SER A 340 16.72 67.19 7.03
CA SER A 340 16.98 65.75 6.90
C SER A 340 16.58 64.92 8.14
N ARG A 341 16.38 65.56 9.30
CA ARG A 341 15.93 64.93 10.56
C ARG A 341 14.46 65.14 10.90
N ALA A 342 13.71 65.94 10.14
CA ALA A 342 12.31 66.18 10.45
C ALA A 342 11.51 64.90 10.17
N GLU A 343 11.03 64.22 11.22
CA GLU A 343 10.04 63.17 11.07
C GLU A 343 8.88 63.73 10.24
N ILE A 344 8.59 63.08 9.11
CA ILE A 344 7.44 63.41 8.28
C ILE A 344 6.18 63.15 9.10
N LYS A 345 5.65 64.21 9.72
CA LYS A 345 4.37 64.16 10.43
C LYS A 345 3.25 64.05 9.41
N LYS A 346 2.69 62.85 9.29
CA LYS A 346 1.52 62.60 8.45
C LYS A 346 0.27 63.04 9.21
N SER A 347 -0.49 63.97 8.64
CA SER A 347 -1.81 64.39 9.11
C SER A 347 -2.81 64.34 7.96
N ARG A 348 -4.11 64.23 8.27
CA ARG A 348 -5.15 64.48 7.27
C ARG A 348 -5.22 65.98 7.01
N VAL A 349 -5.16 66.38 5.74
CA VAL A 349 -5.23 67.77 5.29
C VAL A 349 -6.33 67.91 4.24
N SER A 350 -7.01 69.05 4.25
CA SER A 350 -7.96 69.42 3.19
C SER A 350 -7.18 69.90 1.96
N LEU A 351 -7.37 69.25 0.82
CA LEU A 351 -6.68 69.65 -0.41
C LEU A 351 -7.19 70.98 -0.95
N GLU A 352 -8.47 71.31 -0.73
CA GLU A 352 -9.05 72.57 -1.18
C GLU A 352 -8.46 73.76 -0.41
N GLU A 353 -8.36 73.67 0.92
CA GLU A 353 -7.74 74.72 1.74
C GLU A 353 -6.24 74.88 1.41
N LEU A 354 -5.52 73.78 1.19
CA LEU A 354 -4.10 73.81 0.84
C LEU A 354 -3.87 74.48 -0.52
N VAL A 355 -4.73 74.19 -1.50
CA VAL A 355 -4.65 74.80 -2.83
C VAL A 355 -4.96 76.30 -2.77
N ASP A 356 -5.97 76.71 -2.01
CA ASP A 356 -6.30 78.12 -1.83
C ASP A 356 -5.19 78.90 -1.10
N GLU A 357 -4.55 78.29 -0.10
CA GLU A 357 -3.39 78.85 0.60
C GLU A 357 -2.21 79.09 -0.36
N VAL A 358 -1.82 78.08 -1.14
CA VAL A 358 -0.71 78.19 -2.10
C VAL A 358 -1.02 79.19 -3.21
N LEU A 359 -2.27 79.22 -3.71
CA LEU A 359 -2.70 80.21 -4.71
C LEU A 359 -2.71 81.64 -4.15
N GLY A 360 -2.89 81.82 -2.84
CA GLY A 360 -2.75 83.09 -2.15
C GLY A 360 -1.31 83.60 -2.12
N ASP A 361 -0.36 82.70 -1.88
CA ASP A 361 1.07 83.03 -1.80
C ASP A 361 1.71 83.32 -3.17
N VAL A 362 1.31 82.60 -4.23
CA VAL A 362 1.85 82.80 -5.60
C VAL A 362 1.32 84.09 -6.26
N LYS A 363 0.22 84.66 -5.75
CA LYS A 363 -0.37 85.91 -6.27
C LYS A 363 0.19 87.17 -5.61
N ARG A 364 1.04 87.05 -4.59
CA ARG A 364 1.84 88.17 -4.03
C ARG A 364 3.17 88.28 -4.75
#